data_AF-A0A364RHP5-F1
#
_entry.id   AF-A0A364RHP5-F1
#
_cell.length_a   1.000
_cell.length_b   1.000
_cell.length_c   1.000
_cell.angle_alpha   90.00
_cell.angle_beta   90.00
_cell.angle_gamma   90.00
#
_symmetry.space_group_name_H-M   'P 1'
#
loop_
_entity.id
_entity.type
_entity.pdbx_description
1 polymer ?
#
loop_
_entity_poly.entity_id
_entity_poly.type
_entity_poly.pdbx_seq_one_letter_code
_entity_poly.pdbx_strand_id
1 'polypeptide(L)'
;MYKFLLSVIFLMAALQPTQAVTTLPFAANAVYTLPLDDKAESAKIMQLITYIKTLEGASFIRNGSKYSCEEAAKHLQSKWEKHNDKIKTAEEFIQKLASHSGMSGEEYQIQFADGTTKPTAQVLLQELNRLQGK
;
A
#
# COMPACT_ATOMS: atom_id res chain seq x y z
N MET A 1 33.64 -9.38 -9.39
CA MET A 1 34.55 -8.20 -9.38
C MET A 1 33.98 -7.28 -8.31
N TYR A 2 34.50 -7.18 -7.09
CA TYR A 2 35.86 -6.85 -6.67
C TYR A 2 36.47 -7.91 -5.73
N LYS A 3 37.78 -8.12 -5.86
CA LYS A 3 38.60 -9.09 -5.12
C LYS A 3 39.95 -8.40 -4.89
N PHE A 4 40.31 -8.07 -3.64
CA PHE A 4 41.63 -7.64 -3.16
C PHE A 4 41.54 -7.60 -1.62
N LEU A 5 42.52 -7.90 -0.78
CA LEU A 5 43.71 -8.76 -0.80
C LEU A 5 44.23 -8.72 0.66
N LEU A 6 44.63 -9.89 1.17
CA LEU A 6 45.62 -10.19 2.22
C LEU A 6 45.87 -9.28 3.45
N SER A 7 45.82 -9.98 4.60
CA SER A 7 46.82 -10.05 5.68
C SER A 7 47.01 -8.87 6.63
N VAL A 8 46.82 -9.12 7.93
CA VAL A 8 47.90 -9.18 8.95
C VAL A 8 47.39 -9.99 10.15
N ILE A 9 48.18 -10.99 10.55
CA ILE A 9 48.07 -11.74 11.80
C ILE A 9 48.55 -10.83 12.93
N PHE A 10 47.73 -10.62 13.97
CA PHE A 10 48.22 -10.14 15.26
C PHE A 10 47.75 -11.09 16.36
N LEU A 11 48.72 -11.86 16.84
CA LEU A 11 48.67 -12.69 18.02
C LEU A 11 48.71 -11.79 19.26
N MET A 12 47.69 -11.82 20.11
CA MET A 12 47.90 -11.69 21.55
C MET A 12 46.68 -12.21 22.33
N ALA A 13 46.94 -13.23 23.15
CA ALA A 13 46.00 -13.78 24.11
C ALA A 13 45.97 -12.90 25.36
N ALA A 14 44.77 -12.52 25.79
CA ALA A 14 44.51 -12.05 27.14
C ALA A 14 43.20 -12.68 27.63
N LEU A 15 43.32 -13.59 28.60
CA LEU A 15 42.22 -14.14 29.38
C LEU A 15 41.65 -13.00 30.24
N GLN A 16 40.46 -12.51 29.91
CA GLN A 16 39.70 -11.61 30.76
C GLN A 16 38.53 -12.37 31.43
N PRO A 17 38.23 -12.08 32.71
CA PRO A 17 37.20 -12.78 33.47
C PRO A 17 35.81 -12.54 32.88
N THR A 18 35.04 -13.63 32.78
CA THR A 18 33.64 -13.69 32.42
C THR A 18 32.81 -12.76 33.30
N GLN A 19 32.28 -11.69 32.72
CA GLN A 19 31.15 -10.97 33.30
C GLN A 19 29.90 -11.33 32.49
N ALA A 20 28.94 -11.94 33.19
CA ALA A 20 27.62 -12.20 32.67
C ALA A 20 26.94 -10.87 32.37
N VAL A 21 26.98 -10.46 31.10
CA VAL A 21 26.10 -9.40 30.61
C VAL A 21 24.69 -9.97 30.61
N THR A 22 23.86 -9.54 31.56
CA THR A 22 22.42 -9.78 31.53
C THR A 22 21.87 -8.99 30.35
N THR A 23 21.89 -9.60 29.16
CA THR A 23 21.16 -9.11 28.00
C THR A 23 19.67 -9.17 28.35
N LEU A 24 19.07 -8.01 28.58
CA LEU A 24 17.63 -7.88 28.36
C LEU A 24 17.40 -8.22 26.88
N PRO A 25 16.51 -9.17 26.53
CA PRO A 25 16.13 -9.30 25.15
C PRO A 25 15.48 -7.97 24.75
N PHE A 26 16.14 -7.20 23.90
CA PHE A 26 15.46 -6.23 23.06
C PHE A 26 14.53 -7.10 22.21
N ALA A 27 13.31 -7.28 22.71
CA ALA A 27 12.27 -8.03 22.02
C ALA A 27 12.25 -7.47 20.61
N ALA A 28 12.52 -8.35 19.64
CA ALA A 28 12.32 -8.05 18.25
C ALA A 28 10.97 -7.34 18.14
N ASN A 29 10.95 -6.20 17.45
CA ASN A 29 9.71 -5.64 16.94
C ASN A 29 9.10 -6.72 16.04
N ALA A 30 8.37 -7.64 16.65
CA ALA A 30 7.43 -8.48 15.97
C ALA A 30 6.45 -7.48 15.38
N VAL A 31 6.58 -7.24 14.07
CA VAL A 31 5.47 -6.73 13.29
C VAL A 31 4.39 -7.78 13.50
N TYR A 32 3.53 -7.56 14.47
CA TYR A 32 2.33 -8.34 14.66
C TYR A 32 1.49 -8.08 13.42
N THR A 33 1.66 -8.89 12.38
CA THR A 33 0.61 -9.11 11.40
C THR A 33 -0.50 -9.80 12.16
N LEU A 34 -1.33 -8.98 12.81
CA LEU A 34 -2.63 -9.41 13.31
C LEU A 34 -3.33 -10.10 12.13
N PRO A 35 -4.00 -11.24 12.34
CA PRO A 35 -4.83 -11.82 11.31
C PRO A 35 -5.78 -10.73 10.82
N LEU A 36 -5.58 -10.30 9.57
CA LEU A 36 -6.42 -9.31 8.93
C LEU A 36 -7.83 -9.89 8.92
N ASP A 37 -8.77 -9.18 9.53
CA ASP A 37 -10.16 -9.54 9.37
C ASP A 37 -10.55 -9.23 7.91
N ASP A 38 -10.51 -10.26 7.07
CA ASP A 38 -10.87 -10.19 5.65
C ASP A 38 -12.20 -9.44 5.43
N LYS A 39 -13.15 -9.54 6.39
CA LYS A 39 -14.42 -8.79 6.31
C LYS A 39 -14.21 -7.31 6.56
N ALA A 40 -13.40 -6.94 7.55
CA ALA A 40 -13.08 -5.55 7.85
C ALA A 40 -12.34 -4.89 6.68
N GLU A 41 -11.38 -5.58 6.05
CA GLU A 41 -10.67 -5.08 4.88
C GLU A 41 -11.58 -4.95 3.65
N SER A 42 -12.42 -5.96 3.39
CA SER A 42 -13.41 -5.90 2.33
C SER A 42 -14.39 -4.73 2.51
N ALA A 43 -14.79 -4.45 3.76
CA ALA A 43 -15.64 -3.30 4.08
C ALA A 43 -14.94 -1.97 3.79
N LYS A 44 -13.64 -1.84 4.10
CA LYS A 44 -12.85 -0.64 3.76
C LYS A 44 -12.76 -0.46 2.24
N ILE A 45 -12.51 -1.52 1.48
CA ILE A 45 -12.46 -1.47 0.01
C ILE A 45 -13.79 -0.97 -0.56
N MET A 46 -14.92 -1.49 -0.07
CA MET A 46 -16.24 -1.04 -0.48
C MET A 46 -16.51 0.43 -0.12
N GLN A 47 -15.99 0.91 1.02
CA GLN A 47 -16.07 2.32 1.38
C GLN A 47 -15.23 3.20 0.44
N LEU A 48 -14.03 2.76 0.04
CA LEU A 48 -13.20 3.48 -0.94
C LEU A 48 -13.87 3.57 -2.33
N ILE A 49 -14.50 2.48 -2.78
CA ILE A 49 -15.27 2.46 -4.03
C ILE A 49 -16.47 3.40 -3.95
N THR A 50 -17.19 3.35 -2.83
CA THR A 50 -18.32 4.27 -2.55
C THR A 50 -17.86 5.71 -2.52
N TYR A 51 -16.72 5.99 -1.89
CA TYR A 51 -16.14 7.34 -1.82
C TYR A 51 -15.93 7.92 -3.22
N ILE A 52 -15.32 7.15 -4.14
CA ILE A 52 -15.17 7.58 -5.54
C ILE A 52 -16.54 7.89 -6.14
N LYS A 53 -17.52 6.99 -6.01
CA LYS A 53 -18.87 7.20 -6.54
C LYS A 53 -19.51 8.51 -6.05
N THR A 54 -19.23 8.91 -4.82
CA THR A 54 -19.79 10.11 -4.17
C THR A 54 -19.02 11.41 -4.45
N LEU A 55 -17.93 11.37 -5.24
CA LEU A 55 -17.21 12.58 -5.63
C LEU A 55 -18.01 13.38 -6.67
N GLU A 56 -18.86 14.28 -6.17
CA GLU A 56 -19.67 15.15 -7.02
C GLU A 56 -18.81 16.14 -7.82
N GLY A 57 -19.15 16.30 -9.10
CA GLY A 57 -18.44 17.19 -10.02
C GLY A 57 -17.02 16.73 -10.41
N ALA A 58 -16.55 15.59 -9.89
CA ALA A 58 -15.27 15.02 -10.27
C ALA A 58 -15.38 14.09 -11.49
N SER A 59 -14.27 13.96 -12.22
CA SER A 59 -14.10 13.04 -13.34
C SER A 59 -12.94 12.09 -13.08
N PHE A 60 -13.12 10.82 -13.44
CA PHE A 60 -12.08 9.81 -13.38
C PHE A 60 -11.38 9.70 -14.73
N ILE A 61 -10.05 9.83 -14.74
CA ILE A 61 -9.24 9.77 -15.95
C ILE A 61 -8.53 8.42 -16.00
N ARG A 62 -8.76 7.68 -17.10
CA ARG A 62 -8.13 6.40 -17.37
C ARG A 62 -7.73 6.34 -18.84
N ASN A 63 -6.47 6.00 -19.11
CA ASN A 63 -5.92 5.89 -20.46
C ASN A 63 -6.20 7.15 -21.31
N GLY A 64 -6.00 8.33 -20.71
CA GLY A 64 -6.29 9.64 -21.31
C GLY A 64 -7.78 9.99 -21.51
N SER A 65 -8.72 9.08 -21.19
CA SER A 65 -10.15 9.31 -21.33
C SER A 65 -10.82 9.67 -20.01
N LYS A 66 -11.78 10.59 -20.04
CA LYS A 66 -12.60 10.96 -18.88
C LYS A 66 -13.82 10.05 -18.76
N TYR A 67 -14.10 9.62 -17.54
CA TYR A 67 -15.24 8.81 -17.15
C TYR A 67 -15.92 9.46 -15.95
N SER A 68 -17.21 9.17 -15.77
CA SER A 68 -17.91 9.54 -14.55
C SER A 68 -17.36 8.76 -13.35
N CYS A 69 -17.48 9.36 -12.16
CA CYS A 69 -17.12 8.68 -10.92
C CYS A 69 -17.95 7.41 -10.65
N GLU A 70 -19.19 7.36 -11.15
CA GLU A 70 -20.03 6.16 -11.05
C GLU A 70 -19.49 5.01 -11.93
N GLU A 71 -19.09 5.30 -13.17
CA GLU A 71 -18.45 4.31 -14.05
C GLU A 71 -17.12 3.82 -13.48
N ALA A 72 -16.33 4.72 -12.91
CA ALA A 72 -15.08 4.38 -12.24
C ALA A 72 -15.31 3.44 -11.06
N ALA A 73 -16.30 3.73 -10.21
CA ALA A 73 -16.65 2.87 -9.08
C ALA A 73 -17.07 1.47 -9.54
N LYS A 74 -17.94 1.36 -10.55
CA LYS A 74 -18.33 0.07 -11.15
C LYS A 74 -17.12 -0.68 -11.72
N HIS A 75 -16.21 0.02 -12.40
CA HIS A 75 -14.99 -0.56 -12.95
C HIS A 75 -14.09 -1.13 -11.84
N LEU A 76 -13.83 -0.35 -10.79
CA LEU A 76 -12.99 -0.78 -9.67
C LEU A 76 -13.62 -1.92 -8.87
N GLN A 77 -14.94 -1.88 -8.67
CA GLN A 77 -15.68 -2.97 -8.03
C GLN A 77 -15.54 -4.27 -8.82
N SER A 78 -15.79 -4.24 -10.14
CA SER A 78 -15.63 -5.44 -10.98
C SER A 78 -14.20 -5.97 -10.97
N LYS A 79 -13.20 -5.06 -10.91
CA LYS A 79 -11.78 -5.45 -10.82
C LYS A 79 -11.50 -6.13 -9.47
N TRP A 80 -12.02 -5.60 -8.37
CA TRP A 80 -11.87 -6.20 -7.05
C TRP A 80 -12.56 -7.57 -6.94
N GLU A 81 -13.80 -7.71 -7.43
CA GLU A 81 -14.54 -8.98 -7.41
C GLU A 81 -13.78 -10.11 -8.13
N LYS A 82 -13.02 -9.79 -9.18
CA LYS A 82 -12.19 -10.76 -9.93
C LYS A 82 -10.88 -11.13 -9.24
N HIS A 83 -10.44 -10.35 -8.25
CA HIS A 83 -9.13 -10.47 -7.62
C HIS A 83 -9.20 -10.55 -6.09
N ASN A 84 -10.40 -10.63 -5.50
CA ASN A 84 -10.60 -10.68 -4.05
C ASN A 84 -10.11 -11.99 -3.41
N ASP A 85 -9.76 -12.99 -4.22
CA ASP A 85 -9.08 -14.22 -3.82
C ASP A 85 -7.62 -13.94 -3.40
N LYS A 86 -6.96 -12.98 -4.07
CA LYS A 86 -5.54 -12.64 -3.90
C LYS A 86 -5.31 -11.30 -3.21
N ILE A 87 -6.22 -10.35 -3.40
CA ILE A 87 -6.14 -8.99 -2.88
C ILE A 87 -7.04 -8.88 -1.66
N LYS A 88 -6.42 -8.90 -0.47
CA LYS A 88 -7.15 -8.99 0.80
C LYS A 88 -7.22 -7.68 1.56
N THR A 89 -6.31 -6.75 1.29
CA THR A 89 -6.22 -5.48 2.02
C THR A 89 -6.65 -4.28 1.19
N ALA A 90 -7.11 -3.23 1.86
CA ALA A 90 -7.43 -1.96 1.22
C ALA A 90 -6.21 -1.32 0.55
N GLU A 91 -5.04 -1.39 1.19
CA GLU A 91 -3.78 -0.90 0.65
C GLU A 91 -3.39 -1.63 -0.65
N GLU A 92 -3.50 -2.95 -0.68
CA GLU A 92 -3.23 -3.72 -1.90
C GLU A 92 -4.25 -3.45 -3.01
N PHE A 93 -5.53 -3.27 -2.66
CA PHE A 93 -6.54 -2.83 -3.62
C PHE A 93 -6.14 -1.50 -4.26
N ILE A 94 -5.71 -0.53 -3.47
CA ILE A 94 -5.26 0.77 -3.99
C ILE A 94 -4.04 0.59 -4.90
N GLN A 95 -3.01 -0.10 -4.42
CA GLN A 95 -1.73 -0.21 -5.13
C GLN A 95 -1.80 -1.07 -6.40
N LYS A 96 -2.58 -2.15 -6.40
CA LYS A 96 -2.59 -3.14 -7.49
C LYS A 96 -3.78 -2.99 -8.43
N LEU A 97 -4.93 -2.48 -7.94
CA LEU A 97 -6.17 -2.44 -8.71
C LEU A 97 -6.62 -1.02 -9.05
N ALA A 98 -6.48 -0.06 -8.13
CA ALA A 98 -7.02 1.30 -8.29
C ALA A 98 -6.00 2.38 -8.66
N SER A 99 -4.70 2.05 -8.75
CA SER A 99 -3.64 2.99 -9.12
C SER A 99 -3.41 3.11 -10.62
N HIS A 100 -3.57 2.01 -11.37
CA HIS A 100 -3.17 1.93 -12.77
C HIS A 100 -3.98 0.88 -13.57
N SER A 101 -3.97 1.07 -14.89
CA SER A 101 -4.52 0.13 -15.85
C SER A 101 -3.67 -1.13 -15.91
N GLY A 102 -4.26 -2.29 -15.68
CA GLY A 102 -3.55 -3.56 -15.87
C GLY A 102 -3.19 -3.83 -17.33
N MET A 103 -3.89 -3.21 -18.28
CA MET A 103 -3.71 -3.46 -19.72
C MET A 103 -2.66 -2.53 -20.35
N SER A 104 -2.61 -1.27 -19.92
CA SER A 104 -1.70 -0.25 -20.49
C SER A 104 -0.62 0.21 -19.52
N GLY A 105 -0.74 -0.08 -18.22
CA GLY A 105 0.17 0.41 -17.19
C GLY A 105 -0.02 1.88 -16.80
N GLU A 106 -0.88 2.63 -17.49
CA GLU A 106 -1.09 4.05 -17.23
C GLU A 106 -1.77 4.31 -15.88
N GLU A 107 -1.29 5.34 -15.19
CA GLU A 107 -1.81 5.79 -13.90
C GLU A 107 -3.21 6.38 -14.03
N TYR A 108 -4.07 6.04 -13.09
CA TYR A 108 -5.40 6.62 -12.96
C TYR A 108 -5.35 7.94 -12.22
N GLN A 109 -6.18 8.89 -12.63
CA GLN A 109 -6.26 10.21 -11.99
C GLN A 109 -7.71 10.59 -11.71
N ILE A 110 -7.90 11.45 -10.71
CA ILE A 110 -9.18 12.09 -10.41
C ILE A 110 -9.00 13.59 -10.64
N GLN A 111 -9.79 14.13 -11.56
CA GLN A 111 -9.95 15.56 -11.73
C GLN A 111 -11.16 16.01 -10.92
N PHE A 112 -10.93 16.88 -9.93
CA PHE A 112 -11.97 17.42 -9.06
C PHE A 112 -12.71 18.58 -9.72
N ALA A 113 -13.83 18.99 -9.12
CA ALA A 113 -14.68 20.07 -9.63
C ALA A 113 -13.95 21.43 -9.71
N ASP A 114 -12.91 21.64 -8.89
CA ASP A 114 -12.05 22.83 -8.91
C ASP A 114 -11.01 22.81 -10.05
N GLY A 115 -10.98 21.74 -10.86
CA GLY A 115 -10.02 21.53 -11.94
C GLY A 115 -8.70 20.91 -11.50
N THR A 116 -8.47 20.71 -10.20
CA THR A 116 -7.29 20.05 -9.68
C THR A 116 -7.31 18.58 -10.08
N THR A 117 -6.19 18.07 -10.58
CA THR A 117 -6.02 16.64 -10.89
C THR A 117 -5.04 15.99 -9.92
N LYS A 118 -5.40 14.85 -9.34
CA LYS A 118 -4.53 14.06 -8.46
C LYS A 118 -4.51 12.59 -8.87
N PRO A 119 -3.39 11.87 -8.63
CA PRO A 119 -3.37 10.42 -8.77
C PRO A 119 -4.46 9.75 -7.91
N THR A 120 -5.18 8.78 -8.49
CA THR A 120 -6.24 8.05 -7.78
C THR A 120 -5.69 7.36 -6.53
N ALA A 121 -4.48 6.80 -6.60
CA ALA A 121 -3.84 6.17 -5.46
C ALA A 121 -3.64 7.13 -4.29
N GLN A 122 -3.19 8.36 -4.55
CA GLN A 122 -3.01 9.38 -3.51
C GLN A 122 -4.34 9.74 -2.85
N VAL A 123 -5.38 9.93 -3.65
CA VAL A 123 -6.73 10.28 -3.17
C VAL A 123 -7.29 9.16 -2.28
N LEU A 124 -7.19 7.91 -2.72
CA LEU A 124 -7.69 6.76 -1.96
C LEU A 124 -6.87 6.45 -0.71
N LEU A 125 -5.55 6.64 -0.72
CA LEU A 125 -4.72 6.47 0.47
C LEU A 125 -5.08 7.51 1.54
N GLN A 126 -5.32 8.76 1.13
CA GLN A 126 -5.79 9.80 2.04
C GLN A 126 -7.13 9.41 2.67
N GLU A 127 -8.07 8.92 1.86
CA GLU A 127 -9.36 8.46 2.38
C GLU A 127 -9.22 7.22 3.28
N LEU A 128 -8.35 6.28 2.93
CA LEU A 128 -8.08 5.11 3.76
C LEU A 128 -7.52 5.49 5.13
N ASN A 129 -6.59 6.45 5.19
CA ASN A 129 -6.07 6.95 6.46
C ASN A 129 -7.19 7.57 7.31
N ARG A 130 -8.10 8.35 6.68
CA ARG A 130 -9.29 8.89 7.35
C ARG A 130 -10.17 7.80 7.93
N LEU A 131 -10.42 6.71 7.18
CA LEU A 131 -11.20 5.55 7.65
C LEU A 131 -10.50 4.79 8.79
N GLN A 132 -9.17 4.83 8.85
CA GLN A 132 -8.36 4.18 9.88
C GLN A 132 -8.11 5.08 11.10
N GLY A 133 -8.50 6.37 11.06
CA GLY A 133 -8.24 7.33 12.13
C GLY A 133 -6.76 7.71 12.28
N LYS A 134 -5.99 7.68 11.18
CA LYS A 134 -4.58 8.05 11.12
C LYS A 134 -4.38 9.48 10.65
#